data_AF-A0A3D2WEX6-F1
#
_entry.id   AF-A0A3D2WEX6-F1
#
_cell.length_a   1.000
_cell.length_b   1.000
_cell.length_c   1.000
_cell.angle_alpha   90.00
_cell.angle_beta   90.00
_cell.angle_gamma   90.00
#
_symmetry.space_group_name_H-M   'P 1'
#
loop_
_entity.id
_entity.type
_entity.pdbx_description
1 polymer ?
#
loop_
_entity_poly.entity_id
_entity_poly.type
_entity_poly.pdbx_seq_one_letter_code
_entity_poly.pdbx_strand_id
1 'polypeptide(L)'
;MPEDITRRDFVSNSSKVAMGAMIVPRHVLGGPGYQAPSDTLNIAIVGAGGVGGENAQELGTENIVAVCDIDHQLVEAKVEERSTDSNGKPREKGARWKEQYVKARKYTHFQAMLDEQKDIEAVLIATPDHTHAVIAAAAMRAGKHVYVQKPLAATVHESRALDELATSTGVVTQMGNQGHSSDDARLINEWIAAGVIGSVHEVHVWTNRPIWAQGLLQPAPVSEDFDALSADRSWWPGSVAEAHAGALWADFSVPDHVAWDLFLGPISRDVRYHPIYHPFHWRGWVDFGVGALGDMGAHLIDHPFWALDLGYPTTVEATSSMWGGPEDDPVSYPLATKVHYDFPSRG
;
A
#
# COMPACT_ATOMS: atom_id res chain seq x y z
N MET A 1 7.36 77.00 -9.26
CA MET A 1 6.63 76.60 -8.04
C MET A 1 6.19 75.17 -8.27
N PRO A 2 6.61 74.18 -7.47
CA PRO A 2 6.04 72.84 -7.56
C PRO A 2 4.60 72.90 -7.03
N GLU A 3 3.67 72.24 -7.72
CA GLU A 3 2.27 72.16 -7.29
C GLU A 3 2.17 71.34 -5.99
N ASP A 4 1.50 71.88 -4.98
CA ASP A 4 1.30 71.24 -3.68
C ASP A 4 0.35 70.04 -3.83
N ILE A 5 0.89 68.82 -3.69
CA ILE A 5 0.10 67.58 -3.63
C ILE A 5 -0.77 67.62 -2.38
N THR A 6 -2.09 67.62 -2.55
CA THR A 6 -3.00 67.66 -1.41
C THR A 6 -3.11 66.27 -0.75
N ARG A 7 -3.43 66.22 0.55
CA ARG A 7 -3.71 64.95 1.26
C ARG A 7 -4.79 64.11 0.59
N ARG A 8 -5.75 64.76 -0.10
CA ARG A 8 -6.82 64.10 -0.83
C ARG A 8 -6.29 63.45 -2.12
N ASP A 9 -5.33 64.08 -2.79
CA ASP A 9 -4.66 63.50 -3.96
C ASP A 9 -3.75 62.34 -3.57
N PHE A 10 -3.07 62.41 -2.42
CA PHE A 10 -2.27 61.30 -1.89
C PHE A 10 -3.12 60.07 -1.56
N VAL A 11 -4.24 60.24 -0.83
CA VAL A 11 -5.14 59.13 -0.49
C VAL A 11 -5.85 58.58 -1.73
N SER A 12 -6.29 59.45 -2.65
CA SER A 12 -6.87 59.06 -3.95
C SER A 12 -5.86 58.24 -4.78
N ASN A 13 -4.61 58.68 -4.88
CA ASN A 13 -3.58 57.97 -5.64
C ASN A 13 -3.13 56.68 -4.93
N SER A 14 -3.12 56.65 -3.60
CA SER A 14 -2.83 55.43 -2.82
C SER A 14 -3.90 54.36 -3.03
N SER A 15 -5.18 54.76 -3.09
CA SER A 15 -6.30 53.84 -3.36
C SER A 15 -6.28 53.27 -4.79
N LYS A 16 -5.76 54.03 -5.77
CA LYS A 16 -5.60 53.57 -7.17
C LYS A 16 -4.44 52.59 -7.33
N VAL A 17 -3.36 52.72 -6.54
CA VAL A 17 -2.24 51.77 -6.54
C VAL A 17 -2.62 50.46 -5.83
N ALA A 18 -3.44 50.52 -4.77
CA ALA A 18 -3.89 49.33 -4.03
C ALA A 18 -4.84 48.42 -4.83
N MET A 19 -5.59 48.96 -5.82
CA MET A 19 -6.46 48.15 -6.69
C MET A 19 -5.77 47.64 -7.97
N GLY A 20 -4.60 48.18 -8.35
CA GLY A 20 -3.93 47.89 -9.61
C GLY A 20 -3.03 46.64 -9.63
N ALA A 21 -2.83 45.98 -8.50
CA ALA A 21 -1.87 44.87 -8.36
C ALA A 21 -2.45 43.63 -7.66
N MET A 22 -3.74 43.36 -7.82
CA MET A 22 -4.30 42.04 -7.50
C MET A 22 -4.75 41.33 -8.78
N ILE A 23 -3.82 41.16 -9.73
CA ILE A 23 -3.90 40.01 -10.63
C ILE A 23 -3.53 38.80 -9.77
N VAL A 24 -4.49 38.35 -8.96
CA VAL A 24 -4.34 37.10 -8.25
C VAL A 24 -4.51 36.01 -9.31
N PRO A 25 -3.51 35.12 -9.51
CA PRO A 25 -3.65 34.05 -10.48
C PRO A 25 -4.97 33.30 -10.27
N ARG A 26 -5.62 32.91 -11.37
CA ARG A 26 -6.92 32.23 -11.34
C ARG A 26 -6.91 30.94 -10.49
N HIS A 27 -5.70 30.44 -10.25
CA HIS A 27 -5.38 29.28 -9.43
C HIS A 27 -5.35 29.57 -7.89
N VAL A 28 -5.67 30.80 -7.47
CA VAL A 28 -5.70 31.23 -6.05
C VAL A 28 -7.10 31.69 -5.65
N LEU A 29 -7.93 32.12 -6.60
CA LEU A 29 -9.24 32.72 -6.32
C LEU A 29 -10.38 31.72 -6.07
N GLY A 30 -10.14 30.42 -6.23
CA GLY A 30 -11.19 29.40 -6.04
C GLY A 30 -12.34 29.53 -7.06
N GLY A 31 -12.86 28.41 -7.52
CA GLY A 31 -13.96 28.37 -8.48
C GLY A 31 -14.47 26.94 -8.65
N PRO A 32 -15.60 26.72 -9.34
CA PRO A 32 -16.12 25.37 -9.56
C PRO A 32 -15.06 24.48 -10.22
N GLY A 33 -14.64 23.43 -9.53
CA GLY A 33 -13.57 22.51 -9.98
C GLY A 33 -12.14 22.97 -9.70
N TYR A 34 -11.93 24.03 -8.92
CA TYR A 34 -10.61 24.54 -8.56
C TYR A 34 -10.40 24.53 -7.03
N GLN A 35 -9.51 23.66 -6.55
CA GLN A 35 -9.11 23.54 -5.13
C GLN A 35 -8.05 24.62 -4.83
N ALA A 36 -8.30 25.46 -3.82
CA ALA A 36 -7.33 26.46 -3.42
C ALA A 36 -6.08 25.79 -2.84
N PRO A 37 -4.87 26.36 -3.00
CA PRO A 37 -3.66 25.80 -2.38
C PRO A 37 -3.75 25.69 -0.84
N SER A 38 -4.59 26.51 -0.18
CA SER A 38 -4.87 26.39 1.25
C SER A 38 -5.70 25.17 1.62
N ASP A 39 -6.37 24.57 0.64
CA ASP A 39 -7.29 23.44 0.81
C ASP A 39 -6.62 22.13 0.36
N THR A 40 -5.31 22.14 0.10
CA THR A 40 -4.52 20.96 -0.26
C THR A 40 -3.70 20.46 0.92
N LEU A 41 -3.53 19.14 1.02
CA LEU A 41 -2.70 18.48 2.03
C LEU A 41 -1.26 18.29 1.54
N ASN A 42 -0.31 18.43 2.46
CA ASN A 42 1.06 17.98 2.27
C ASN A 42 1.20 16.50 2.66
N ILE A 43 1.45 15.67 1.66
CA ILE A 43 1.46 14.22 1.76
C ILE A 43 2.88 13.67 1.60
N ALA A 44 3.26 12.77 2.49
CA ALA A 44 4.40 11.88 2.31
C ALA A 44 3.95 10.51 1.82
N ILE A 45 4.75 9.87 0.96
CA ILE A 45 4.51 8.51 0.47
C ILE A 45 5.61 7.59 0.97
N VAL A 46 5.26 6.51 1.65
CA VAL A 46 6.19 5.44 2.04
C VAL A 46 5.86 4.19 1.22
N GLY A 47 6.79 3.79 0.36
CA GLY A 47 6.58 2.78 -0.68
C GLY A 47 5.89 3.38 -1.92
N ALA A 48 6.65 3.69 -2.97
CA ALA A 48 6.16 4.37 -4.18
C ALA A 48 6.37 3.58 -5.48
N GLY A 49 7.03 2.42 -5.43
CA GLY A 49 7.30 1.61 -6.63
C GLY A 49 6.06 0.93 -7.23
N GLY A 50 5.20 0.35 -6.37
CA GLY A 50 4.01 -0.40 -6.77
C GLY A 50 2.73 0.43 -6.71
N VAL A 51 1.75 -0.06 -5.94
CA VAL A 51 0.44 0.57 -5.72
C VAL A 51 0.59 1.99 -5.15
N GLY A 52 1.61 2.26 -4.34
CA GLY A 52 1.87 3.61 -3.84
C GLY A 52 2.11 4.64 -4.96
N GLY A 53 2.74 4.25 -6.07
CA GLY A 53 2.88 5.11 -7.25
C GLY A 53 1.58 5.27 -8.06
N GLU A 54 0.65 4.33 -7.95
CA GLU A 54 -0.71 4.50 -8.49
C GLU A 54 -1.53 5.44 -7.60
N ASN A 55 -1.43 5.30 -6.28
CA ASN A 55 -2.06 6.24 -5.34
C ASN A 55 -1.49 7.64 -5.49
N ALA A 56 -0.18 7.79 -5.70
CA ALA A 56 0.48 9.08 -5.95
C ALA A 56 -0.11 9.82 -7.16
N GLN A 57 -0.45 9.10 -8.23
CA GLN A 57 -1.10 9.68 -9.42
C GLN A 57 -2.50 10.23 -9.11
N GLU A 58 -3.27 9.48 -8.32
CA GLU A 58 -4.60 9.88 -7.87
C GLU A 58 -4.54 11.07 -6.90
N LEU A 59 -3.60 11.04 -5.95
CA LEU A 59 -3.34 12.10 -4.98
C LEU A 59 -2.60 13.31 -5.57
N GLY A 60 -2.29 13.33 -6.87
CA GLY A 60 -1.56 14.44 -7.47
C GLY A 60 -2.32 15.79 -7.49
N THR A 61 -3.57 15.84 -7.03
CA THR A 61 -4.28 17.11 -6.71
C THR A 61 -3.80 17.74 -5.41
N GLU A 62 -3.20 16.94 -4.53
CA GLU A 62 -2.57 17.34 -3.27
C GLU A 62 -1.07 17.59 -3.48
N ASN A 63 -0.36 18.03 -2.44
CA ASN A 63 1.07 18.30 -2.49
C ASN A 63 1.85 17.07 -1.99
N ILE A 64 2.53 16.35 -2.88
CA ILE A 64 3.44 15.27 -2.49
C ILE A 64 4.79 15.90 -2.16
N VAL A 65 5.05 16.04 -0.87
CA VAL A 65 6.23 16.77 -0.36
C VAL A 65 7.40 15.84 -0.05
N ALA A 66 7.13 14.55 0.20
CA ALA A 66 8.14 13.56 0.54
C ALA A 66 7.87 12.20 -0.12
N VAL A 67 8.93 11.50 -0.51
CA VAL A 67 8.88 10.10 -0.94
C VAL A 67 9.94 9.32 -0.19
N CYS A 68 9.50 8.28 0.52
CA CYS A 68 10.34 7.33 1.24
C CYS A 68 10.25 5.96 0.56
N ASP A 69 11.37 5.44 0.09
CA ASP A 69 11.44 4.09 -0.48
C ASP A 69 12.84 3.51 -0.24
N ILE A 70 12.90 2.19 -0.12
CA ILE A 70 14.17 1.47 0.04
C ILE A 70 14.92 1.32 -1.29
N ASP A 71 14.22 1.50 -2.40
CA ASP A 71 14.72 1.32 -3.76
C ASP A 71 14.31 2.50 -4.65
N HIS A 72 15.09 3.58 -4.58
CA HIS A 72 14.83 4.80 -5.36
C HIS A 72 14.94 4.57 -6.87
N GLN A 73 15.80 3.65 -7.31
CA GLN A 73 15.98 3.37 -8.75
C GLN A 73 14.72 2.72 -9.34
N LEU A 74 14.11 1.78 -8.61
CA LEU A 74 12.82 1.21 -8.99
C LEU A 74 11.73 2.28 -9.04
N VAL A 75 11.67 3.16 -8.04
CA VAL A 75 10.67 4.23 -8.01
C VAL A 75 10.84 5.16 -9.20
N GLU A 76 12.06 5.60 -9.51
CA GLU A 76 12.35 6.46 -10.67
C GLU A 76 11.92 5.81 -11.99
N ALA A 77 12.30 4.55 -12.20
CA ALA A 77 11.90 3.80 -13.39
C ALA A 77 10.37 3.71 -13.52
N LYS A 78 9.68 3.49 -12.39
CA LYS A 78 8.23 3.38 -12.33
C LYS A 78 7.50 4.72 -12.50
N VAL A 79 8.08 5.82 -12.03
CA VAL A 79 7.59 7.19 -12.30
C VAL A 79 7.65 7.47 -13.80
N GLU A 80 8.75 7.11 -14.45
CA GLU A 80 8.91 7.28 -15.89
C GLU A 80 7.90 6.44 -16.68
N GLU A 81 7.82 5.14 -16.36
CA GLU A 81 6.89 4.19 -16.98
C GLU A 81 5.44 4.70 -16.92
N ARG A 82 5.04 5.28 -15.79
CA ARG A 82 3.65 5.76 -15.57
C ARG A 82 3.36 7.12 -16.21
N SER A 83 4.38 7.84 -16.66
CA SER A 83 4.19 9.16 -17.27
C SER A 83 3.57 9.09 -18.67
N THR A 84 3.62 7.93 -19.32
CA THR A 84 3.08 7.70 -20.66
C THR A 84 2.18 6.45 -20.74
N ASP A 85 1.35 6.37 -21.76
CA ASP A 85 0.61 5.16 -22.11
C ASP A 85 1.47 4.21 -22.95
N SER A 86 0.91 3.05 -23.34
CA SER A 86 1.61 2.04 -24.14
C SER A 86 2.07 2.54 -25.53
N ASN A 87 1.54 3.67 -26.00
CA ASN A 87 1.91 4.28 -27.27
C ASN A 87 2.87 5.47 -27.08
N GLY A 88 3.35 5.70 -25.86
CA GLY A 88 4.23 6.83 -25.52
C GLY A 88 3.51 8.17 -25.37
N LYS A 89 2.16 8.19 -25.33
CA LYS A 89 1.41 9.44 -25.15
C LYS A 89 1.40 9.83 -23.66
N PRO A 90 1.61 11.11 -23.31
CA PRO A 90 1.57 11.55 -21.92
C PRO A 90 0.23 11.23 -21.24
N ARG A 91 0.30 10.68 -20.03
CA ARG A 91 -0.84 10.51 -19.12
C ARG A 91 -0.86 11.69 -18.17
N GLU A 92 -1.97 12.44 -18.12
CA GLU A 92 -2.09 13.64 -17.28
C GLU A 92 -1.71 13.39 -15.82
N LYS A 93 -2.32 12.36 -15.18
CA LYS A 93 -2.02 12.00 -13.79
C LYS A 93 -0.57 11.55 -13.61
N GLY A 94 -0.02 10.81 -14.57
CA GLY A 94 1.37 10.35 -14.56
C GLY A 94 2.38 11.49 -14.71
N ALA A 95 2.11 12.44 -15.60
CA ALA A 95 2.93 13.64 -15.80
C ALA A 95 2.93 14.53 -14.54
N ARG A 96 1.75 14.71 -13.93
CA ARG A 96 1.59 15.44 -12.66
C ARG A 96 2.35 14.75 -11.53
N TRP A 97 2.23 13.43 -11.41
CA TRP A 97 3.01 12.65 -10.44
C TRP A 97 4.50 12.82 -10.68
N LYS A 98 4.98 12.69 -11.92
CA LYS A 98 6.39 12.89 -12.27
C LYS A 98 6.90 14.28 -11.87
N GLU A 99 6.14 15.33 -12.13
CA GLU A 99 6.51 16.70 -11.73
C GLU A 99 6.63 16.84 -10.21
N GLN A 100 5.66 16.32 -9.46
CA GLN A 100 5.70 16.36 -7.99
C GLN A 100 6.82 15.48 -7.43
N TYR A 101 7.04 14.29 -8.00
CA TYR A 101 8.12 13.40 -7.63
C TYR A 101 9.48 14.09 -7.75
N VAL A 102 9.75 14.84 -8.83
CA VAL A 102 11.01 15.57 -9.00
C VAL A 102 11.24 16.62 -7.90
N LYS A 103 10.15 17.23 -7.38
CA LYS A 103 10.22 18.25 -6.31
C LYS A 103 10.26 17.65 -4.91
N ALA A 104 9.61 16.50 -4.70
CA ALA A 104 9.48 15.86 -3.41
C ALA A 104 10.84 15.42 -2.86
N ARG A 105 11.09 15.68 -1.58
CA ARG A 105 12.31 15.24 -0.90
C ARG A 105 12.35 13.71 -0.81
N LYS A 106 13.54 13.13 -1.00
CA LYS A 106 13.76 11.68 -1.01
C LYS A 106 14.33 11.18 0.31
N TYR A 107 13.78 10.08 0.80
CA TYR A 107 14.20 9.41 2.01
C TYR A 107 14.30 7.90 1.78
N THR A 108 15.24 7.26 2.47
CA THR A 108 15.31 5.79 2.49
C THR A 108 14.68 5.21 3.74
N HIS A 109 14.68 5.97 4.84
CA HIS A 109 14.14 5.55 6.13
C HIS A 109 12.98 6.45 6.57
N PHE A 110 11.83 5.86 6.89
CA PHE A 110 10.61 6.61 7.24
C PHE A 110 10.77 7.44 8.53
N GLN A 111 11.50 6.94 9.53
CA GLN A 111 11.79 7.71 10.75
C GLN A 111 12.55 9.01 10.44
N ALA A 112 13.61 8.96 9.61
CA ALA A 112 14.32 10.15 9.19
C ALA A 112 13.41 11.12 8.41
N MET A 113 12.50 10.59 7.58
CA MET A 113 11.48 11.41 6.91
C MET A 113 10.59 12.15 7.92
N LEU A 114 10.03 11.46 8.91
CA LEU A 114 9.17 12.05 9.94
C LEU A 114 9.94 13.05 10.84
N ASP A 115 11.21 12.76 11.13
CA ASP A 115 12.05 13.58 11.99
C ASP A 115 12.58 14.83 11.30
N GLU A 116 12.81 14.80 10.00
CA GLU A 116 13.41 15.92 9.28
C GLU A 116 12.38 16.77 8.53
N GLN A 117 11.30 16.17 8.04
CA GLN A 117 10.32 16.86 7.20
C GLN A 117 9.08 17.29 8.00
N LYS A 118 9.05 18.58 8.35
CA LYS A 118 8.05 19.13 9.30
C LYS A 118 6.74 19.55 8.66
N ASP A 119 6.72 19.74 7.36
CA ASP A 119 5.55 20.17 6.59
C ASP A 119 4.62 19.00 6.18
N ILE A 120 4.92 17.75 6.55
CA ILE A 120 4.03 16.59 6.33
C ILE A 120 2.78 16.72 7.21
N GLU A 121 1.61 16.56 6.62
CA GLU A 121 0.30 16.52 7.29
C GLU A 121 -0.30 15.10 7.28
N ALA A 122 -0.11 14.38 6.17
CA ALA A 122 -0.59 13.01 6.01
C ALA A 122 0.48 12.08 5.42
N VAL A 123 0.39 10.79 5.73
CA VAL A 123 1.28 9.74 5.22
C VAL A 123 0.46 8.68 4.50
N LEU A 124 0.77 8.46 3.23
CA LEU A 124 0.34 7.29 2.45
C LEU A 124 1.37 6.17 2.64
N ILE A 125 0.91 4.99 3.07
CA ILE A 125 1.74 3.82 3.31
C ILE A 125 1.32 2.72 2.33
N ALA A 126 2.23 2.32 1.46
CA ALA A 126 2.02 1.29 0.43
C ALA A 126 3.27 0.41 0.26
N THR A 127 3.86 0.04 1.40
CA THR A 127 5.01 -0.87 1.51
C THR A 127 4.54 -2.33 1.51
N PRO A 128 5.44 -3.32 1.62
CA PRO A 128 5.05 -4.69 1.92
C PRO A 128 4.33 -4.82 3.27
N ASP A 129 3.38 -5.76 3.35
CA ASP A 129 2.39 -5.88 4.44
C ASP A 129 3.01 -5.87 5.85
N HIS A 130 4.14 -6.56 6.02
CA HIS A 130 4.86 -6.71 7.29
C HIS A 130 5.42 -5.40 7.88
N THR A 131 5.48 -4.31 7.10
CA THR A 131 5.96 -3.00 7.58
C THR A 131 4.86 -1.98 7.79
N HIS A 132 3.62 -2.27 7.34
CA HIS A 132 2.50 -1.33 7.42
C HIS A 132 2.28 -0.81 8.83
N ALA A 133 2.16 -1.71 9.81
CA ALA A 133 1.78 -1.36 11.17
C ALA A 133 2.81 -0.47 11.87
N VAL A 134 4.10 -0.75 11.68
CA VAL A 134 5.16 0.02 12.36
C VAL A 134 5.31 1.42 11.77
N ILE A 135 5.18 1.56 10.44
CA ILE A 135 5.22 2.86 9.77
C ILE A 135 3.96 3.67 10.16
N ALA A 136 2.79 3.03 10.14
CA ALA A 136 1.53 3.67 10.51
C ALA A 136 1.57 4.15 11.96
N ALA A 137 2.02 3.31 12.88
CA ALA A 137 2.14 3.68 14.28
C ALA A 137 3.12 4.84 14.50
N ALA A 138 4.26 4.86 13.81
CA ALA A 138 5.21 5.98 13.88
C ALA A 138 4.59 7.29 13.37
N ALA A 139 3.87 7.25 12.23
CA ALA A 139 3.19 8.41 11.68
C ALA A 139 2.08 8.95 12.60
N MET A 140 1.23 8.07 13.15
CA MET A 140 0.17 8.46 14.08
C MET A 140 0.75 9.07 15.38
N ARG A 141 1.82 8.49 15.93
CA ARG A 141 2.53 9.06 17.10
C ARG A 141 3.14 10.42 16.83
N ALA A 142 3.53 10.68 15.57
CA ALA A 142 3.99 11.99 15.12
C ALA A 142 2.83 12.96 14.79
N GLY A 143 1.58 12.58 15.09
CA GLY A 143 0.38 13.39 14.86
C GLY A 143 0.00 13.53 13.39
N LYS A 144 0.44 12.62 12.51
CA LYS A 144 0.15 12.65 11.08
C LYS A 144 -1.09 11.82 10.76
N HIS A 145 -1.92 12.30 9.85
CA HIS A 145 -3.01 11.50 9.29
C HIS A 145 -2.43 10.34 8.47
N VAL A 146 -3.12 9.21 8.43
CA VAL A 146 -2.55 7.99 7.82
C VAL A 146 -3.53 7.32 6.86
N TYR A 147 -3.09 7.13 5.62
CA TYR A 147 -3.71 6.20 4.69
C TYR A 147 -2.81 4.96 4.59
N VAL A 148 -3.32 3.78 4.91
CA VAL A 148 -2.55 2.52 4.79
C VAL A 148 -3.17 1.67 3.70
N GLN A 149 -2.36 1.15 2.77
CA GLN A 149 -2.86 0.18 1.81
C GLN A 149 -3.37 -1.09 2.49
N LYS A 150 -4.28 -1.77 1.79
CA LYS A 150 -4.70 -3.11 2.18
C LYS A 150 -3.57 -4.11 1.87
N PRO A 151 -3.46 -5.20 2.65
CA PRO A 151 -4.11 -5.43 3.94
C PRO A 151 -3.52 -4.50 5.02
N LEU A 152 -4.34 -4.08 6.00
CA LEU A 152 -3.95 -3.07 6.99
C LEU A 152 -2.65 -3.41 7.75
N ALA A 153 -2.50 -4.68 8.13
CA ALA A 153 -1.35 -5.18 8.90
C ALA A 153 -1.16 -6.69 8.66
N ALA A 154 -0.02 -7.22 9.13
CA ALA A 154 0.28 -8.65 9.03
C ALA A 154 -0.53 -9.49 10.04
N THR A 155 -0.92 -8.90 11.17
CA THR A 155 -1.66 -9.59 12.23
C THR A 155 -2.91 -8.84 12.70
N VAL A 156 -3.85 -9.59 13.29
CA VAL A 156 -5.03 -9.03 13.96
C VAL A 156 -4.63 -8.16 15.16
N HIS A 157 -3.56 -8.53 15.87
CA HIS A 157 -3.06 -7.77 17.02
C HIS A 157 -2.60 -6.37 16.60
N GLU A 158 -1.80 -6.28 15.55
CA GLU A 158 -1.37 -4.99 15.00
C GLU A 158 -2.54 -4.12 14.56
N SER A 159 -3.56 -4.71 13.93
CA SER A 159 -4.76 -3.96 13.53
C SER A 159 -5.47 -3.34 14.73
N ARG A 160 -5.60 -4.07 15.84
CA ARG A 160 -6.18 -3.57 17.10
C ARG A 160 -5.31 -2.49 17.74
N ALA A 161 -4.00 -2.67 17.74
CA ALA A 161 -3.06 -1.68 18.28
C ALA A 161 -3.11 -0.35 17.48
N LEU A 162 -3.27 -0.41 16.16
CA LEU A 162 -3.45 0.77 15.32
C LEU A 162 -4.79 1.47 15.58
N ASP A 163 -5.87 0.73 15.84
CA ASP A 163 -7.18 1.30 16.20
C ASP A 163 -7.13 2.07 17.53
N GLU A 164 -6.52 1.48 18.56
CA GLU A 164 -6.29 2.15 19.84
C GLU A 164 -5.42 3.41 19.68
N LEU A 165 -4.41 3.35 18.82
CA LEU A 165 -3.52 4.46 18.56
C LEU A 165 -4.21 5.59 17.78
N ALA A 166 -4.99 5.27 16.75
CA ALA A 166 -5.79 6.24 16.00
C ALA A 166 -6.77 6.96 16.93
N THR A 167 -7.47 6.19 17.78
CA THR A 167 -8.41 6.74 18.77
C THR A 167 -7.73 7.66 19.78
N SER A 168 -6.57 7.25 20.33
CA SER A 168 -5.87 8.02 21.36
C SER A 168 -5.17 9.26 20.83
N THR A 169 -4.71 9.25 19.58
CA THR A 169 -4.06 10.40 18.93
C THR A 169 -5.04 11.35 18.26
N GLY A 170 -6.25 10.88 17.93
CA GLY A 170 -7.27 11.67 17.24
C GLY A 170 -6.96 11.96 15.78
N VAL A 171 -6.00 11.25 15.18
CA VAL A 171 -5.66 11.40 13.76
C VAL A 171 -6.72 10.72 12.89
N VAL A 172 -7.03 11.33 11.75
CA VAL A 172 -7.83 10.69 10.70
C VAL A 172 -7.03 9.57 10.05
N THR A 173 -7.66 8.40 9.91
CA THR A 173 -7.08 7.22 9.28
C THR A 173 -8.01 6.66 8.20
N GLN A 174 -7.42 6.02 7.19
CA GLN A 174 -8.16 5.28 6.17
C GLN A 174 -7.36 4.08 5.68
N MET A 175 -8.00 2.90 5.59
CA MET A 175 -7.43 1.76 4.87
C MET A 175 -7.78 1.87 3.39
N GLY A 176 -6.84 1.51 2.52
CA GLY A 176 -6.98 1.58 1.07
C GLY A 176 -7.84 0.48 0.46
N ASN A 177 -9.06 0.28 0.97
CA ASN A 177 -9.99 -0.69 0.39
C ASN A 177 -10.83 -0.07 -0.73
N GLN A 178 -10.29 -0.06 -1.95
CA GLN A 178 -10.95 0.64 -3.07
C GLN A 178 -12.29 0.00 -3.48
N GLY A 179 -12.55 -1.26 -3.10
CA GLY A 179 -13.79 -1.97 -3.40
C GLY A 179 -15.04 -1.24 -2.93
N HIS A 180 -14.94 -0.44 -1.86
CA HIS A 180 -16.05 0.34 -1.28
C HIS A 180 -16.42 1.60 -2.06
N SER A 181 -15.63 1.97 -3.07
CA SER A 181 -15.80 3.23 -3.78
C SER A 181 -16.49 3.09 -5.14
N SER A 182 -16.80 1.86 -5.57
CA SER A 182 -17.44 1.60 -6.87
C SER A 182 -18.97 1.67 -6.80
N ASP A 183 -19.61 2.08 -7.90
CA ASP A 183 -21.07 2.09 -8.00
C ASP A 183 -21.65 0.67 -7.99
N ASP A 184 -20.94 -0.30 -8.56
CA ASP A 184 -21.33 -1.71 -8.53
C ASP A 184 -21.43 -2.24 -7.08
N ALA A 185 -20.47 -1.87 -6.24
CA ALA A 185 -20.48 -2.23 -4.81
C ALA A 185 -21.66 -1.58 -4.07
N ARG A 186 -21.97 -0.31 -4.36
CA ARG A 186 -23.13 0.37 -3.75
C ARG A 186 -24.43 -0.27 -4.16
N LEU A 187 -24.56 -0.62 -5.44
CA LEU A 187 -25.79 -1.15 -6.02
C LEU A 187 -26.20 -2.49 -5.39
N ILE A 188 -25.26 -3.40 -5.18
CA ILE A 188 -25.57 -4.70 -4.56
C ILE A 188 -25.95 -4.55 -3.08
N ASN A 189 -25.33 -3.61 -2.35
CA ASN A 189 -25.75 -3.28 -0.98
C ASN A 189 -27.20 -2.76 -0.96
N GLU A 190 -27.55 -1.87 -1.90
CA GLU A 190 -28.91 -1.36 -2.03
C GLU A 190 -29.91 -2.47 -2.36
N TRP A 191 -29.56 -3.42 -3.24
CA TRP A 191 -30.42 -4.55 -3.57
C TRP A 191 -30.65 -5.49 -2.40
N ILE A 192 -29.63 -5.75 -1.59
CA ILE A 192 -29.75 -6.56 -0.37
C ILE A 192 -30.61 -5.82 0.66
N ALA A 193 -30.35 -4.52 0.89
CA ALA A 193 -31.12 -3.71 1.82
C ALA A 193 -32.60 -3.58 1.41
N ALA A 194 -32.89 -3.51 0.11
CA ALA A 194 -34.23 -3.48 -0.45
C ALA A 194 -34.94 -4.85 -0.44
N GLY A 195 -34.25 -5.93 -0.08
CA GLY A 195 -34.80 -7.29 -0.06
C GLY A 195 -35.01 -7.91 -1.44
N VAL A 196 -34.44 -7.33 -2.50
CA VAL A 196 -34.61 -7.81 -3.89
C VAL A 196 -33.99 -9.19 -4.10
N ILE A 197 -32.89 -9.48 -3.40
CA ILE A 197 -32.18 -10.76 -3.45
C ILE A 197 -32.85 -11.82 -2.55
N GLY A 198 -33.69 -11.41 -1.59
CA GLY A 198 -34.23 -12.27 -0.54
C GLY A 198 -33.22 -12.58 0.56
N SER A 199 -33.51 -13.60 1.37
CA SER A 199 -32.63 -14.05 2.45
C SER A 199 -31.38 -14.73 1.88
N VAL A 200 -30.22 -14.09 2.04
CA VAL A 200 -28.93 -14.65 1.65
C VAL A 200 -28.47 -15.67 2.69
N HIS A 201 -28.25 -16.92 2.26
CA HIS A 201 -27.82 -18.02 3.14
C HIS A 201 -26.36 -18.43 2.94
N GLU A 202 -25.80 -18.18 1.76
CA GLU A 202 -24.43 -18.58 1.40
C GLU A 202 -23.86 -17.58 0.40
N VAL A 203 -22.56 -17.27 0.54
CA VAL A 203 -21.81 -16.42 -0.40
C VAL A 203 -20.54 -17.14 -0.80
N HIS A 204 -20.34 -17.30 -2.10
CA HIS A 204 -19.11 -17.87 -2.65
C HIS A 204 -18.20 -16.75 -3.17
N VAL A 205 -16.98 -16.72 -2.65
CA VAL A 205 -15.94 -15.79 -3.08
C VAL A 205 -14.75 -16.58 -3.60
N TRP A 206 -14.27 -16.26 -4.80
CA TRP A 206 -13.11 -16.92 -5.39
C TRP A 206 -12.23 -15.94 -6.18
N THR A 207 -10.96 -16.31 -6.34
CA THR A 207 -9.99 -15.60 -7.16
C THR A 207 -9.05 -16.59 -7.81
N ASN A 208 -8.46 -16.21 -8.95
CA ASN A 208 -7.40 -16.98 -9.61
C ASN A 208 -6.00 -16.61 -9.11
N ARG A 209 -5.90 -15.89 -7.99
CA ARG A 209 -4.64 -15.58 -7.30
C ARG A 209 -4.19 -16.77 -6.43
N PRO A 210 -2.89 -16.91 -6.15
CA PRO A 210 -1.78 -15.99 -6.43
C PRO A 210 -1.31 -15.97 -7.90
N ILE A 211 -0.81 -14.82 -8.38
CA ILE A 211 -0.06 -14.68 -9.67
C ILE A 211 1.45 -14.48 -9.42
N TRP A 212 1.89 -14.70 -8.18
CA TRP A 212 3.27 -14.64 -7.72
C TRP A 212 3.71 -16.01 -7.21
N ALA A 213 5.02 -16.18 -7.04
CA ALA A 213 5.59 -17.38 -6.44
C ALA A 213 5.07 -17.60 -5.01
N GLN A 214 4.51 -18.78 -4.76
CA GLN A 214 3.93 -19.17 -3.48
C GLN A 214 3.98 -20.70 -3.37
N GLY A 215 3.99 -21.25 -2.15
CA GLY A 215 4.10 -22.70 -1.89
C GLY A 215 5.49 -23.25 -2.12
N LEU A 216 6.52 -22.41 -2.05
CA LEU A 216 7.92 -22.77 -2.30
C LEU A 216 8.71 -22.80 -0.99
N LEU A 217 9.75 -23.65 -0.96
CA LEU A 217 10.82 -23.49 0.03
C LEU A 217 11.63 -22.24 -0.28
N GLN A 218 12.23 -21.64 0.75
CA GLN A 218 13.22 -20.57 0.56
C GLN A 218 14.39 -21.11 -0.26
N PRO A 219 14.95 -20.32 -1.19
CA PRO A 219 16.22 -20.66 -1.83
C PRO A 219 17.27 -20.97 -0.76
N ALA A 220 17.84 -22.16 -0.80
CA ALA A 220 18.80 -22.66 0.19
C ALA A 220 19.75 -23.65 -0.48
N PRO A 221 21.02 -23.75 -0.03
CA PRO A 221 21.91 -24.77 -0.55
C PRO A 221 21.34 -26.16 -0.26
N VAL A 222 21.51 -27.05 -1.23
CA VAL A 222 21.16 -28.46 -1.05
C VAL A 222 22.04 -29.05 0.06
N SER A 223 21.48 -29.91 0.92
CA SER A 223 22.27 -30.62 1.94
C SER A 223 23.41 -31.42 1.30
N GLU A 224 24.57 -31.51 1.96
CA GLU A 224 25.71 -32.29 1.45
C GLU A 224 25.38 -33.76 1.19
N ASP A 225 24.42 -34.32 1.95
CA ASP A 225 23.96 -35.70 1.84
C ASP A 225 22.87 -35.92 0.76
N PHE A 226 22.55 -34.89 -0.04
CA PHE A 226 21.53 -35.02 -1.08
C PHE A 226 22.05 -35.80 -2.28
N ASP A 227 21.43 -36.96 -2.52
CA ASP A 227 21.65 -37.77 -3.71
C ASP A 227 20.43 -37.72 -4.65
N ALA A 228 20.58 -36.98 -5.75
CA ALA A 228 19.56 -36.83 -6.79
C ALA A 228 19.19 -38.16 -7.48
N LEU A 229 20.04 -39.18 -7.40
CA LEU A 229 19.86 -40.48 -8.04
C LEU A 229 19.40 -41.57 -7.06
N SER A 230 19.16 -41.22 -5.79
CA SER A 230 18.67 -42.15 -4.79
C SER A 230 17.25 -42.64 -5.13
N ALA A 231 17.10 -43.96 -5.24
CA ALA A 231 15.86 -44.61 -5.67
C ALA A 231 14.74 -44.58 -4.61
N ASP A 232 15.06 -44.25 -3.35
CA ASP A 232 14.11 -44.14 -2.24
C ASP A 232 13.46 -42.75 -2.13
N ARG A 233 14.09 -41.70 -2.69
CA ARG A 233 13.70 -40.28 -2.48
C ARG A 233 13.49 -39.45 -3.75
N SER A 234 13.90 -39.93 -4.93
CA SER A 234 13.85 -39.17 -6.19
C SER A 234 12.46 -38.64 -6.61
N TRP A 235 11.38 -39.08 -5.96
CA TRP A 235 10.01 -38.60 -6.19
C TRP A 235 9.22 -38.30 -4.90
N TRP A 236 9.90 -38.24 -3.74
CA TRP A 236 9.24 -37.81 -2.51
C TRP A 236 9.07 -36.28 -2.51
N PRO A 237 7.89 -35.73 -2.14
CA PRO A 237 7.62 -34.30 -2.28
C PRO A 237 8.65 -33.37 -1.63
N GLY A 238 9.18 -33.74 -0.46
CA GLY A 238 10.21 -32.93 0.21
C GLY A 238 11.57 -32.94 -0.50
N SER A 239 12.01 -34.06 -1.09
CA SER A 239 13.29 -34.12 -1.81
C SER A 239 13.22 -33.36 -3.14
N VAL A 240 12.07 -33.36 -3.81
CA VAL A 240 11.83 -32.49 -4.98
C VAL A 240 11.80 -31.02 -4.57
N ALA A 241 11.21 -30.70 -3.42
CA ALA A 241 11.19 -29.33 -2.90
C ALA A 241 12.59 -28.83 -2.52
N GLU A 242 13.42 -29.66 -1.87
CA GLU A 242 14.83 -29.37 -1.57
C GLU A 242 15.64 -29.17 -2.85
N ALA A 243 15.44 -30.01 -3.87
CA ALA A 243 16.07 -29.85 -5.17
C ALA A 243 15.68 -28.52 -5.84
N HIS A 244 14.41 -28.12 -5.76
CA HIS A 244 13.95 -26.83 -6.25
C HIS A 244 14.55 -25.65 -5.48
N ALA A 245 14.62 -25.73 -4.14
CA ALA A 245 15.27 -24.72 -3.31
C ALA A 245 16.75 -24.56 -3.68
N GLY A 246 17.44 -25.68 -3.87
CA GLY A 246 18.83 -25.73 -4.33
C GLY A 246 19.04 -25.18 -5.74
N ALA A 247 18.12 -25.45 -6.66
CA ALA A 247 18.18 -24.94 -8.02
C ALA A 247 17.97 -23.42 -8.07
N LEU A 248 17.19 -22.87 -7.14
CA LEU A 248 17.00 -21.43 -6.98
C LEU A 248 18.15 -20.77 -6.20
N TRP A 249 18.92 -21.54 -5.43
CA TRP A 249 19.99 -21.01 -4.61
C TRP A 249 21.14 -20.45 -5.45
N ALA A 250 21.40 -19.17 -5.25
CA ALA A 250 22.67 -18.54 -5.58
C ALA A 250 22.94 -17.43 -4.55
N ASP A 251 24.22 -17.09 -4.37
CA ASP A 251 24.61 -16.01 -3.47
C ASP A 251 24.42 -14.65 -4.17
N PHE A 252 23.22 -14.10 -4.04
CA PHE A 252 22.89 -12.77 -4.56
C PHE A 252 23.33 -11.71 -3.57
N SER A 253 24.28 -10.86 -3.96
CA SER A 253 24.57 -9.63 -3.21
C SER A 253 23.36 -8.71 -3.22
N VAL A 254 23.10 -8.04 -2.10
CA VAL A 254 22.13 -6.94 -2.04
C VAL A 254 22.55 -5.87 -3.04
N PRO A 255 21.68 -5.44 -3.97
CA PRO A 255 22.01 -4.33 -4.87
C PRO A 255 22.27 -3.04 -4.07
N ASP A 256 23.29 -2.27 -4.44
CA ASP A 256 23.71 -1.05 -3.72
C ASP A 256 22.59 0.01 -3.56
N HIS A 257 21.56 -0.06 -4.39
CA HIS A 257 20.42 0.85 -4.38
C HIS A 257 19.22 0.35 -3.56
N VAL A 258 19.29 -0.85 -2.98
CA VAL A 258 18.23 -1.47 -2.17
C VAL A 258 18.67 -1.51 -0.71
N ALA A 259 17.97 -0.77 0.15
CA ALA A 259 18.17 -0.83 1.59
C ALA A 259 17.50 -2.07 2.20
N TRP A 260 18.10 -3.26 1.99
CA TRP A 260 17.51 -4.54 2.39
C TRP A 260 17.27 -4.66 3.89
N ASP A 261 18.16 -4.16 4.74
CA ASP A 261 17.95 -4.16 6.20
C ASP A 261 16.67 -3.41 6.60
N LEU A 262 16.31 -2.37 5.84
CA LEU A 262 15.05 -1.64 6.04
C LEU A 262 13.86 -2.35 5.39
N PHE A 263 14.08 -3.13 4.33
CA PHE A 263 13.04 -3.99 3.76
C PHE A 263 12.58 -5.03 4.76
N LEU A 264 13.51 -5.73 5.42
CA LEU A 264 13.22 -6.76 6.43
C LEU A 264 12.32 -6.21 7.55
N GLY A 265 12.57 -4.97 7.95
CA GLY A 265 11.82 -4.33 9.01
C GLY A 265 11.95 -5.09 10.34
N PRO A 266 11.02 -4.86 11.29
CA PRO A 266 11.19 -5.37 12.65
C PRO A 266 10.60 -6.77 12.89
N ILE A 267 9.85 -7.33 11.93
CA ILE A 267 9.11 -8.59 12.15
C ILE A 267 9.54 -9.74 11.25
N SER A 268 10.25 -9.49 10.15
CA SER A 268 10.76 -10.58 9.32
C SER A 268 11.89 -11.31 10.05
N ARG A 269 12.11 -12.58 9.70
CA ARG A 269 13.37 -13.26 10.03
C ARG A 269 14.55 -12.57 9.33
N ASP A 270 15.77 -12.95 9.72
CA ASP A 270 16.99 -12.58 8.99
C ASP A 270 17.06 -13.36 7.66
N VAL A 271 16.32 -12.85 6.66
CA VAL A 271 16.22 -13.44 5.33
C VAL A 271 17.27 -12.81 4.44
N ARG A 272 18.17 -13.63 3.88
CA ARG A 272 19.12 -13.17 2.87
C ARG A 272 18.38 -12.62 1.65
N TYR A 273 18.90 -11.54 1.07
CA TYR A 273 18.39 -11.02 -0.18
C TYR A 273 18.37 -12.08 -1.29
N HIS A 274 17.26 -12.12 -2.01
CA HIS A 274 17.11 -12.89 -3.23
C HIS A 274 16.11 -12.16 -4.15
N PRO A 275 16.33 -12.10 -5.47
CA PRO A 275 15.43 -11.46 -6.43
C PRO A 275 14.03 -12.10 -6.54
N ILE A 276 13.75 -13.15 -5.74
CA ILE A 276 12.44 -13.80 -5.65
C ILE A 276 11.51 -13.09 -4.67
N TYR A 277 12.01 -12.13 -3.89
CA TYR A 277 11.19 -11.38 -2.92
C TYR A 277 10.83 -10.01 -3.47
N HIS A 278 11.83 -9.16 -3.67
CA HIS A 278 11.69 -7.80 -4.17
C HIS A 278 11.80 -7.77 -5.70
N PRO A 279 10.94 -7.02 -6.42
CA PRO A 279 10.01 -6.02 -5.90
C PRO A 279 8.55 -6.46 -5.72
N PHE A 280 8.18 -7.68 -6.13
CA PHE A 280 6.76 -8.03 -6.25
C PHE A 280 6.33 -9.32 -5.54
N HIS A 281 7.21 -10.32 -5.53
CA HIS A 281 6.87 -11.69 -5.15
C HIS A 281 6.84 -11.92 -3.63
N TRP A 282 7.27 -10.95 -2.83
CA TRP A 282 7.24 -10.93 -1.37
C TRP A 282 5.88 -11.34 -0.76
N ARG A 283 4.76 -11.11 -1.46
CA ARG A 283 3.39 -11.48 -1.04
C ARG A 283 3.21 -12.95 -0.68
N GLY A 284 3.96 -13.83 -1.35
CA GLY A 284 3.88 -15.27 -1.17
C GLY A 284 4.69 -15.79 0.03
N TRP A 285 5.44 -14.93 0.71
CA TRP A 285 6.38 -15.31 1.76
C TRP A 285 5.89 -14.82 3.12
N VAL A 286 5.95 -15.71 4.11
CA VAL A 286 5.37 -15.49 5.45
C VAL A 286 6.03 -14.31 6.16
N ASP A 287 7.31 -14.07 5.90
CA ASP A 287 8.07 -12.95 6.46
C ASP A 287 7.58 -11.57 5.99
N PHE A 288 6.97 -11.49 4.81
CA PHE A 288 6.76 -10.21 4.13
C PHE A 288 5.31 -9.88 3.80
N GLY A 289 4.51 -10.89 3.50
CA GLY A 289 3.13 -10.74 3.05
C GLY A 289 2.15 -11.58 3.84
N VAL A 290 0.88 -11.53 3.43
CA VAL A 290 -0.21 -12.36 3.98
C VAL A 290 -0.89 -13.27 2.95
N GLY A 291 -0.15 -13.64 1.91
CA GLY A 291 -0.59 -14.56 0.87
C GLY A 291 -1.75 -14.04 0.03
N ALA A 292 -2.31 -14.92 -0.79
CA ALA A 292 -3.45 -14.59 -1.65
C ALA A 292 -4.71 -14.21 -0.85
N LEU A 293 -4.90 -14.80 0.33
CA LEU A 293 -6.03 -14.49 1.19
C LEU A 293 -5.96 -13.07 1.73
N GLY A 294 -4.81 -12.61 2.20
CA GLY A 294 -4.70 -11.23 2.68
C GLY A 294 -4.69 -10.20 1.53
N ASP A 295 -4.06 -10.51 0.39
CA ASP A 295 -4.06 -9.61 -0.77
C ASP A 295 -5.45 -9.46 -1.40
N MET A 296 -6.14 -10.56 -1.71
CA MET A 296 -7.44 -10.52 -2.40
C MET A 296 -8.64 -10.60 -1.47
N GLY A 297 -8.53 -11.29 -0.34
CA GLY A 297 -9.63 -11.41 0.62
C GLY A 297 -10.07 -10.06 1.15
N ALA A 298 -9.13 -9.14 1.40
CA ALA A 298 -9.46 -7.76 1.77
C ALA A 298 -10.35 -7.05 0.72
N HIS A 299 -10.21 -7.37 -0.57
CA HIS A 299 -11.06 -6.80 -1.62
C HIS A 299 -12.40 -7.54 -1.79
N LEU A 300 -12.38 -8.87 -1.66
CA LEU A 300 -13.48 -9.71 -2.11
C LEU A 300 -14.39 -10.18 -0.97
N ILE A 301 -13.83 -10.41 0.22
CA ILE A 301 -14.56 -10.87 1.41
C ILE A 301 -15.18 -9.69 2.16
N ASP A 302 -14.52 -8.53 2.16
CA ASP A 302 -15.02 -7.31 2.80
C ASP A 302 -16.41 -6.90 2.27
N HIS A 303 -16.65 -7.16 0.98
CA HIS A 303 -17.89 -6.73 0.35
C HIS A 303 -19.13 -7.49 0.88
N PRO A 304 -19.15 -8.84 0.96
CA PRO A 304 -20.17 -9.58 1.71
C PRO A 304 -20.32 -9.15 3.16
N PHE A 305 -19.21 -8.84 3.86
CA PHE A 305 -19.27 -8.35 5.25
C PHE A 305 -20.05 -7.03 5.34
N TRP A 306 -19.77 -6.10 4.44
CA TRP A 306 -20.48 -4.82 4.38
C TRP A 306 -21.95 -4.99 3.96
N ALA A 307 -22.20 -5.70 2.87
CA ALA A 307 -23.52 -5.86 2.29
C ALA A 307 -24.51 -6.59 3.23
N LEU A 308 -23.99 -7.57 3.98
CA LEU A 308 -24.76 -8.39 4.89
C LEU A 308 -24.57 -7.98 6.35
N ASP A 309 -23.94 -6.84 6.66
CA ASP A 309 -23.74 -6.37 8.04
C ASP A 309 -23.22 -7.49 8.96
N LEU A 310 -22.18 -8.20 8.51
CA LEU A 310 -21.64 -9.36 9.23
C LEU A 310 -20.74 -8.90 10.38
N GLY A 311 -20.91 -9.55 11.53
CA GLY A 311 -19.97 -9.48 12.64
C GLY A 311 -18.88 -10.57 12.54
N TYR A 312 -18.47 -11.09 13.69
CA TYR A 312 -17.51 -12.20 13.72
C TYR A 312 -18.16 -13.54 13.33
N PRO A 313 -17.43 -14.42 12.62
CA PRO A 313 -17.88 -15.77 12.37
C PRO A 313 -17.95 -16.59 13.67
N THR A 314 -18.85 -17.56 13.74
CA THR A 314 -18.92 -18.55 14.83
C THR A 314 -17.88 -19.64 14.67
N THR A 315 -17.56 -20.00 13.43
CA THR A 315 -16.61 -21.05 13.08
C THR A 315 -15.86 -20.68 11.81
N VAL A 316 -14.60 -21.09 11.76
CA VAL A 316 -13.74 -20.95 10.59
C VAL A 316 -13.06 -22.28 10.35
N GLU A 317 -13.23 -22.84 9.15
CA GLU A 317 -12.54 -24.05 8.71
C GLU A 317 -11.72 -23.73 7.46
N ALA A 318 -10.42 -24.04 7.49
CA ALA A 318 -9.53 -23.81 6.36
C ALA A 318 -8.93 -25.13 5.87
N THR A 319 -8.91 -25.28 4.55
CA THR A 319 -8.19 -26.35 3.85
C THR A 319 -7.27 -25.71 2.82
N SER A 320 -6.07 -26.25 2.64
CA SER A 320 -5.09 -25.69 1.72
C SER A 320 -4.26 -26.77 1.04
N SER A 321 -3.55 -26.40 -0.02
CA SER A 321 -2.38 -27.17 -0.43
C SER A 321 -1.30 -27.10 0.65
N MET A 322 -0.18 -27.83 0.47
CA MET A 322 0.96 -27.71 1.37
C MET A 322 1.48 -26.26 1.40
N TRP A 323 1.91 -25.85 2.58
CA TRP A 323 2.71 -24.65 2.77
C TRP A 323 4.12 -24.89 2.24
N GLY A 324 4.82 -23.81 1.87
CA GLY A 324 6.24 -23.90 1.63
C GLY A 324 6.96 -23.95 2.97
N GLY A 325 7.56 -25.08 3.31
CA GLY A 325 8.32 -25.29 4.54
C GLY A 325 7.68 -26.33 5.47
N PRO A 326 8.29 -26.59 6.64
CA PRO A 326 7.69 -27.37 7.72
C PRO A 326 6.33 -26.79 8.16
N GLU A 327 5.45 -27.64 8.65
CA GLU A 327 4.11 -27.24 9.12
C GLU A 327 4.17 -26.29 10.32
N ASP A 328 5.18 -26.44 11.17
CA ASP A 328 5.41 -25.66 12.38
C ASP A 328 6.20 -24.36 12.15
N ASP A 329 6.91 -24.24 11.01
CA ASP A 329 7.65 -23.03 10.63
C ASP A 329 7.60 -22.79 9.10
N PRO A 330 6.42 -22.44 8.56
CA PRO A 330 6.28 -22.20 7.13
C PRO A 330 7.01 -20.93 6.71
N VAL A 331 7.57 -20.96 5.51
CA VAL A 331 8.27 -19.83 4.89
C VAL A 331 7.48 -19.21 3.73
N SER A 332 6.54 -19.97 3.13
CA SER A 332 5.68 -19.49 2.06
C SER A 332 4.24 -19.98 2.21
N TYR A 333 3.28 -19.12 1.86
CA TYR A 333 1.85 -19.43 1.85
C TYR A 333 1.52 -20.59 0.88
N PRO A 334 0.38 -21.28 1.03
CA PRO A 334 0.01 -22.41 0.17
C PRO A 334 -0.53 -21.94 -1.19
N LEU A 335 -0.25 -22.65 -2.28
CA LEU A 335 -0.73 -22.32 -3.65
C LEU A 335 -2.26 -22.17 -3.77
N ALA A 336 -3.02 -22.95 -3.01
CA ALA A 336 -4.48 -22.89 -2.99
C ALA A 336 -5.00 -22.97 -1.56
N THR A 337 -6.10 -22.26 -1.29
CA THR A 337 -6.79 -22.30 0.00
C THR A 337 -8.29 -22.18 -0.22
N LYS A 338 -9.06 -22.93 0.55
CA LYS A 338 -10.50 -22.77 0.71
C LYS A 338 -10.77 -22.55 2.19
N VAL A 339 -11.44 -21.45 2.52
CA VAL A 339 -11.86 -21.14 3.89
C VAL A 339 -13.38 -21.05 3.91
N HIS A 340 -13.99 -21.78 4.85
CA HIS A 340 -15.41 -21.74 5.14
C HIS A 340 -15.62 -20.95 6.43
N TYR A 341 -16.49 -19.95 6.38
CA TYR A 341 -16.87 -19.12 7.53
C TYR A 341 -18.35 -19.31 7.78
N ASP A 342 -18.74 -19.76 8.97
CA ASP A 342 -20.14 -19.70 9.38
C ASP A 342 -20.36 -18.46 10.24
N PHE A 343 -21.46 -17.77 9.97
CA PHE A 343 -21.88 -16.59 10.71
C PHE A 343 -23.16 -16.88 11.50
N PRO A 344 -23.39 -16.18 12.63
CA PRO A 344 -24.68 -16.23 13.31
C PRO A 344 -25.83 -15.88 12.37
N SER A 345 -27.00 -16.45 12.61
CA SER A 345 -28.22 -16.03 11.91
C SER A 345 -28.48 -14.54 12.11
N ARG A 346 -28.76 -13.84 11.02
CA ARG A 346 -29.13 -12.42 11.03
C ARG A 346 -30.63 -12.30 11.28
N GLY A 347 -31.02 -11.77 12.45
CA GLY A 347 -32.37 -11.24 12.75
C GLY A 347 -33.53 -12.22 12.65
#